data_AF-A0AAP7A4S8-F1
#
_entry.id   AF-A0AAP7A4S8-F1
#
_cell.length_a   1.000
_cell.length_b   1.000
_cell.length_c   1.000
_cell.angle_alpha   90.00
_cell.angle_beta   90.00
_cell.angle_gamma   90.00
#
_symmetry.space_group_name_H-M   'P 1'
#
loop_
_entity.id
_entity.type
_entity.pdbx_description
1 polymer ?
#
loop_
_entity_poly.entity_id
_entity_poly.type
_entity_poly.pdbx_seq_one_letter_code
_entity_poly.pdbx_strand_id
1 'polypeptide(L)'
;MRINKVPITLDRERSIVFDLNAFCALEEKFGSEKKAVEELATGSLKAVRTFLWAGLIHEDELLTEKQVGSMISAQNIQEIAEQLLLAASGSLPEAKTEAKN
;
A
#
# COMPACT_ATOMS: atom_id res chain seq x y z
N MET A 1 15.11 3.77 -7.20
CA MET A 1 14.22 2.90 -6.40
C MET A 1 14.31 1.48 -6.95
N ARG A 2 14.43 0.47 -6.09
CA ARG A 2 14.17 -0.92 -6.51
C ARG A 2 12.67 -1.12 -6.43
N ILE A 3 12.05 -1.55 -7.53
CA ILE A 3 10.62 -1.88 -7.56
C ILE A 3 10.45 -3.20 -6.81
N ASN A 4 9.86 -3.16 -5.62
CA ASN A 4 9.55 -4.35 -4.84
C ASN A 4 8.15 -4.85 -5.20
N LYS A 5 8.05 -6.10 -5.65
CA LYS A 5 6.78 -6.74 -6.01
C LYS A 5 6.39 -7.70 -4.90
N VAL A 6 5.31 -7.39 -4.20
CA VAL A 6 4.79 -8.27 -3.15
C VAL A 6 3.57 -9.02 -3.70
N PRO A 7 3.62 -10.36 -3.82
CA PRO A 7 2.46 -11.11 -4.29
C PRO A 7 1.35 -11.09 -3.24
N ILE A 8 0.10 -10.94 -3.70
CA ILE A 8 -1.10 -10.96 -2.87
C ILE A 8 -2.21 -11.71 -3.60
N THR A 9 -2.99 -12.49 -2.85
CA THR A 9 -4.18 -13.17 -3.38
C THR A 9 -5.42 -12.39 -2.97
N LEU A 10 -6.10 -11.81 -3.95
CA LEU A 10 -7.36 -11.09 -3.77
C LEU A 10 -8.49 -11.83 -4.51
N ASP A 11 -9.01 -11.23 -5.57
CA ASP A 11 -9.86 -11.88 -6.58
C ASP A 11 -9.07 -12.87 -7.45
N ARG A 12 -7.80 -12.54 -7.71
CA ARG A 12 -6.81 -13.36 -8.40
C ARG A 12 -5.44 -13.14 -7.75
N GLU A 13 -4.43 -13.90 -8.19
CA GLU A 13 -3.05 -13.57 -7.87
C GLU A 13 -2.68 -12.22 -8.49
N ARG A 14 -2.27 -11.28 -7.66
CA ARG A 14 -1.85 -9.93 -8.04
C ARG A 14 -0.51 -9.60 -7.41
N SER A 15 0.13 -8.55 -7.88
CA SER A 15 1.34 -8.01 -7.30
C SER A 15 1.15 -6.57 -6.83
N ILE A 16 1.50 -6.30 -5.57
CA ILE A 16 1.53 -4.96 -5.01
C ILE A 16 2.88 -4.33 -5.34
N VAL A 17 2.84 -3.13 -5.92
CA VAL A 17 4.01 -2.31 -6.21
C VAL A 17 3.74 -0.87 -5.76
N PHE A 18 4.64 -0.35 -4.92
CA PHE A 18 4.66 1.07 -4.58
C PHE A 18 5.76 1.77 -5.38
N ASP A 19 5.42 2.15 -6.62
CA ASP A 19 6.26 2.99 -7.46
C ASP A 19 5.97 4.48 -7.22
N LEU A 20 6.60 5.37 -8.00
CA LEU A 20 6.40 6.80 -7.86
C LEU A 20 4.94 7.22 -8.05
N ASN A 21 4.20 6.57 -8.95
CA ASN A 21 2.79 6.89 -9.19
C ASN A 21 1.93 6.50 -7.98
N ALA A 22 2.22 5.35 -7.37
CA ALA A 22 1.54 4.92 -6.15
C ALA A 22 1.78 5.93 -5.00
N PHE A 23 3.02 6.40 -4.82
CA PHE A 23 3.33 7.41 -3.81
C PHE A 23 2.69 8.77 -4.10
N CYS A 24 2.69 9.24 -5.34
CA CYS A 24 1.97 10.45 -5.72
C CYS A 24 0.47 10.33 -5.43
N ALA A 25 -0.15 9.20 -5.77
CA ALA A 25 -1.56 8.95 -5.50
C ALA A 25 -1.87 8.92 -3.99
N LEU A 26 -0.96 8.40 -3.17
CA LEU A 26 -1.07 8.43 -1.70
C LEU A 26 -0.90 9.85 -1.16
N GLU A 27 0.07 10.61 -1.66
CA GLU A 27 0.30 12.00 -1.27
C GLU A 27 -0.92 12.87 -1.57
N GLU A 28 -1.53 12.74 -2.75
CA GLU A 28 -2.74 13.49 -3.12
C GLU A 28 -3.92 13.21 -2.18
N LYS A 29 -4.00 12.00 -1.61
CA LYS A 29 -5.11 11.56 -0.74
C LYS A 29 -4.90 11.89 0.73
N PHE A 30 -3.66 11.77 1.22
CA PHE A 30 -3.34 11.93 2.64
C PHE A 30 -2.61 13.25 2.95
N GLY A 31 -2.12 13.94 1.92
CA GLY A 31 -1.34 15.18 1.98
C GLY A 31 0.17 14.96 2.13
N SER A 32 0.62 13.75 2.51
CA SER A 32 2.03 13.35 2.52
C SER A 32 2.15 11.84 2.61
N GLU A 33 3.25 11.28 2.08
CA GLU A 33 3.56 9.86 2.18
C GLU A 33 3.67 9.38 3.65
N LYS A 34 4.28 10.19 4.52
CA LYS A 34 4.43 9.86 5.95
C LYS A 34 3.09 9.69 6.64
N LYS A 35 2.19 10.66 6.44
CA LYS A 35 0.84 10.61 7.01
C LYS A 35 0.04 9.43 6.46
N ALA A 36 0.24 9.07 5.19
CA ALA A 36 -0.38 7.88 4.61
C ALA A 36 0.05 6.62 5.37
N VAL A 37 1.35 6.44 5.61
CA VAL A 37 1.89 5.28 6.33
C VAL A 37 1.43 5.25 7.79
N GLU A 38 1.38 6.40 8.47
CA GLU A 38 0.84 6.52 9.84
C GLU A 38 -0.63 6.08 9.90
N GLU A 39 -1.47 6.58 8.99
CA GLU A 39 -2.89 6.19 8.91
C GLU A 39 -3.05 4.68 8.63
N LEU A 40 -2.21 4.10 7.78
CA LEU A 40 -2.19 2.66 7.56
C LEU A 40 -1.82 1.89 8.84
N ALA A 41 -0.81 2.36 9.58
CA ALA A 41 -0.37 1.75 10.83
C ALA A 41 -1.43 1.81 11.95
N THR A 42 -2.34 2.79 11.92
CA THR A 42 -3.48 2.83 12.85
C THR A 42 -4.54 1.76 12.57
N GLY A 43 -4.47 1.07 11.42
CA GLY A 43 -5.50 0.11 10.99
C GLY A 43 -6.73 0.78 10.37
N SER A 44 -6.61 2.03 9.90
CA SER A 44 -7.71 2.74 9.25
C SER A 44 -8.18 1.99 8.00
N LEU A 45 -9.44 1.55 7.99
CA LEU A 45 -10.04 0.80 6.86
C LEU A 45 -9.92 1.59 5.54
N LYS A 46 -10.04 2.91 5.63
CA LYS A 46 -9.87 3.81 4.48
C LYS A 46 -8.43 3.80 4.01
N ALA A 47 -7.47 3.84 4.93
CA ALA A 47 -6.04 3.77 4.59
C ALA A 47 -5.69 2.45 3.91
N VAL A 48 -6.11 1.31 4.48
CA VAL A 48 -5.88 -0.01 3.88
C VAL A 48 -6.43 -0.07 2.45
N ARG A 49 -7.66 0.41 2.23
CA ARG A 49 -8.28 0.46 0.90
C ARG A 49 -7.50 1.36 -0.07
N THR A 50 -7.08 2.54 0.35
CA THR A 50 -6.33 3.46 -0.52
C THR A 50 -4.94 2.93 -0.83
N PHE A 51 -4.24 2.32 0.13
CA PHE A 51 -2.94 1.68 -0.09
C PHE A 51 -3.03 0.49 -1.03
N LEU A 52 -4.04 -0.37 -0.86
CA LEU A 52 -4.23 -1.50 -1.75
C LEU A 52 -4.52 -1.05 -3.17
N TRP A 53 -5.33 -0.01 -3.34
CA TRP A 53 -5.58 0.58 -4.66
C TRP A 53 -4.31 1.16 -5.27
N ALA A 54 -3.59 2.02 -4.53
CA ALA A 54 -2.34 2.61 -4.99
C ALA A 54 -1.30 1.55 -5.38
N GLY A 55 -1.23 0.44 -4.64
CA GLY A 55 -0.35 -0.68 -4.93
C GLY A 55 -0.71 -1.50 -6.17
N LEU A 56 -1.91 -1.32 -6.73
CA LEU A 56 -2.43 -2.09 -7.87
C LEU A 56 -2.58 -1.26 -9.15
N ILE A 57 -2.44 0.07 -9.09
CA ILE A 57 -2.59 0.94 -10.28
C ILE A 57 -1.61 0.61 -11.40
N HIS A 58 -0.43 0.06 -11.07
CA HIS A 58 0.56 -0.38 -12.06
C HIS A 58 0.08 -1.57 -12.90
N GLU A 59 -0.83 -2.41 -12.38
CA GLU A 59 -1.44 -3.50 -13.13
C GLU A 59 -2.70 -3.05 -13.88
N ASP A 60 -3.46 -2.13 -13.29
CA ASP A 60 -4.75 -1.67 -13.80
C ASP A 60 -5.03 -0.23 -13.36
N GLU A 61 -4.73 0.72 -14.25
CA GLU A 61 -4.94 2.16 -14.01
C GLU A 61 -6.44 2.54 -13.91
N LEU A 62 -7.36 1.69 -14.39
CA LEU A 62 -8.81 1.94 -14.34
C LEU A 62 -9.44 1.46 -13.03
N LEU A 63 -8.66 0.76 -12.20
CA LEU A 63 -9.13 0.24 -10.93
C LEU A 63 -9.50 1.39 -9.99
N THR A 64 -10.60 1.24 -9.25
CA THR A 64 -11.06 2.23 -8.28
C THR A 64 -10.89 1.72 -6.84
N GLU A 65 -10.73 2.65 -5.89
CA GLU A 65 -10.71 2.32 -4.46
C GLU A 65 -11.91 1.45 -4.02
N LYS A 66 -13.10 1.71 -4.60
CA LYS A 66 -14.31 0.97 -4.25
C LYS A 66 -14.28 -0.48 -4.74
N GLN A 67 -13.76 -0.71 -5.94
CA GLN A 67 -13.59 -2.07 -6.47
C GLN A 67 -12.58 -2.85 -5.61
N VAL A 68 -11.45 -2.23 -5.26
CA VAL A 68 -10.44 -2.82 -4.38
C VAL A 68 -11.00 -3.12 -2.99
N GLY A 69 -11.76 -2.19 -2.42
CA GLY A 69 -12.44 -2.42 -1.15
C GLY A 69 -13.45 -3.56 -1.18
N SER A 70 -13.93 -3.95 -2.36
CA SER A 70 -14.83 -5.11 -2.55
C SER A 70 -14.07 -6.44 -2.71
N MET A 71 -12.75 -6.40 -2.90
CA MET A 71 -11.86 -7.57 -2.98
C MET A 71 -11.36 -8.04 -1.62
N ILE A 72 -11.49 -7.20 -0.59
CA ILE A 72 -11.08 -7.48 0.79
C ILE A 72 -12.30 -7.47 1.72
N SER A 73 -12.18 -8.13 2.86
CA SER A 73 -13.23 -8.23 3.86
C SER A 73 -12.68 -7.95 5.27
N ALA A 74 -13.57 -7.78 6.24
CA ALA A 74 -13.16 -7.55 7.63
C ALA A 74 -12.33 -8.72 8.21
N GLN A 75 -12.39 -9.92 7.61
CA GLN A 75 -11.66 -11.09 8.06
C GLN A 75 -10.18 -11.08 7.64
N ASN A 76 -9.85 -10.52 6.46
CA ASN A 76 -8.48 -10.50 5.94
C ASN A 76 -7.82 -9.11 6.00
N ILE A 77 -8.56 -8.07 6.39
CA ILE A 77 -8.07 -6.69 6.36
C ILE A 77 -6.80 -6.45 7.19
N GLN A 78 -6.67 -7.14 8.33
CA GLN A 78 -5.50 -7.01 9.20
C GLN A 78 -4.24 -7.56 8.52
N GLU A 79 -4.34 -8.76 7.95
CA GLU A 79 -3.25 -9.39 7.20
C GLU A 79 -2.86 -8.54 5.98
N ILE A 80 -3.86 -8.03 5.24
CA ILE A 80 -3.61 -7.14 4.10
C ILE A 80 -2.93 -5.86 4.55
N ALA A 81 -3.34 -5.24 5.66
CA ALA A 81 -2.71 -4.03 6.18
C ALA A 81 -1.23 -4.25 6.50
N GLU A 82 -0.89 -5.38 7.12
CA GLU A 82 0.49 -5.75 7.45
C GLU A 82 1.34 -5.96 6.18
N GLN A 83 0.81 -6.67 5.19
CA GLN A 83 1.49 -6.86 3.90
C GLN A 83 1.73 -5.53 3.17
N LEU A 84 0.73 -4.63 3.16
CA LEU A 84 0.85 -3.30 2.58
C LEU A 84 1.90 -2.45 3.29
N LEU A 85 1.94 -2.49 4.62
CA LEU A 85 2.91 -1.75 5.42
C LEU A 85 4.33 -2.21 5.14
N LEU A 86 4.56 -3.53 5.05
CA LEU A 86 5.85 -4.11 4.68
C LEU A 86 6.27 -3.71 3.25
N ALA A 87 5.34 -3.81 2.30
CA ALA A 87 5.59 -3.45 0.90
C ALA A 87 5.93 -1.96 0.74
N ALA A 88 5.19 -1.07 1.41
CA ALA A 88 5.46 0.37 1.40
C ALA A 88 6.80 0.70 2.06
N SER A 89 7.10 0.10 3.21
CA SER A 89 8.35 0.33 3.95
C SER A 89 9.59 -0.14 3.17
N GLY A 90 9.48 -1.27 2.46
CA GLY A 90 10.58 -1.78 1.62
C GLY A 90 10.76 -1.04 0.29
N SER A 91 9.79 -0.23 -0.11
CA SER A 91 9.84 0.56 -1.36
C SER A 91 10.31 2.01 -1.11
N LEU A 92 10.16 2.51 0.12
CA LEU A 92 10.79 3.75 0.55
C LEU A 92 12.32 3.62 0.42
N PRO A 93 13.02 4.62 -0.16
CA PRO A 93 14.47 4.63 -0.15
C PRO A 93 14.91 4.56 1.31
N GLU A 94 15.77 3.60 1.68
CA GLU A 94 16.24 3.41 3.05
C GLU A 94 16.58 4.78 3.68
N ALA A 95 15.69 5.29 4.53
CA ALA A 95 16.10 6.25 5.53
C ALA A 95 17.04 5.43 6.41
N LYS A 96 18.36 5.57 6.18
CA LYS A 96 19.43 4.95 6.95
C LYS A 96 18.95 4.70 8.36
N THR A 97 18.59 3.46 8.66
CA THR A 97 18.40 3.04 10.04
C THR A 97 19.81 2.97 10.56
N GLU A 98 20.31 4.08 11.10
CA GLU A 98 21.45 4.08 11.99
C GLU A 98 21.08 3.13 13.12
N ALA A 99 21.60 1.91 13.03
CA ALA A 99 21.75 1.03 14.16
C ALA A 99 22.48 1.82 15.24
N LYS A 100 21.75 2.33 16.23
CA LYS A 100 22.35 2.86 17.44
C LYS A 100 22.58 1.69 18.39
N ASN A 101 23.88 1.43 18.56
CA ASN A 101 24.55 0.62 19.56
C ASN A 101 23.90 0.62 20.93
#